data_AF-A0A920FKD4-F1
#
_entry.id   AF-A0A920FKD4-F1
#
_cell.length_a   1.000
_cell.length_b   1.000
_cell.length_c   1.000
_cell.angle_alpha   90.00
_cell.angle_beta   90.00
_cell.angle_gamma   90.00
#
_symmetry.space_group_name_H-M   'P 1'
#
loop_
_entity.id
_entity.type
_entity.pdbx_description
1 polymer ?
#
loop_
_entity_poly.entity_id
_entity_poly.type
_entity_poly.pdbx_seq_one_letter_code
_entity_poly.pdbx_strand_id
1 'polypeptide(L)'
;MSFVPKNTLGQNTDVMVELGVNAYQKNDFGKAHLLFKKAIKIDSSTLKLQFYYGLTLLKLHDYNDAKYYLKKVVQKDPSGRIFPEASYYMGVLYKLDHEYDKAIKEFKKSKAHFMADKKSYYYKKSSREINSSIYAMRHQNDVIDIQVFQAHGNVNGNNAEFAGFEQDGELYFTAVKEEKYAKIYKLNRNNEIQELDPIINHPLFHNANGAFSRNKQHFLFSRCDTIGHCKIMYTKK
;
A
#
# COMPACT_ATOMS: atom_id res chain seq x y z
N MET A 1 -41.38 14.84 34.55
CA MET A 1 -40.89 14.10 33.36
C MET A 1 -39.84 14.96 32.67
N SER A 2 -38.58 14.75 33.00
CA SER A 2 -37.47 15.51 32.41
C SER A 2 -37.04 14.81 31.13
N PHE A 3 -37.36 15.41 29.98
CA PHE A 3 -36.84 15.00 28.67
C PHE A 3 -35.34 15.30 28.64
N VAL A 4 -34.50 14.27 28.82
CA VAL A 4 -33.07 14.37 28.52
C VAL A 4 -32.91 14.07 27.04
N PRO A 5 -32.37 14.99 26.22
CA PRO A 5 -32.26 14.78 24.79
C PRO A 5 -31.19 13.71 24.49
N LYS A 6 -31.54 12.71 23.67
CA LYS A 6 -30.63 11.67 23.12
C LYS A 6 -29.65 12.26 22.09
N ASN A 7 -28.87 13.28 22.45
CA ASN A 7 -27.94 13.98 21.54
C ASN A 7 -26.44 13.74 21.80
N THR A 8 -26.07 12.86 22.73
CA THR A 8 -24.66 12.68 23.14
C THR A 8 -23.85 11.69 22.28
N LEU A 9 -24.50 10.75 21.58
CA LEU A 9 -23.80 9.75 20.76
C LEU A 9 -23.35 10.29 19.37
N GLY A 10 -24.15 11.18 18.77
CA GLY A 10 -23.82 11.82 17.49
C GLY A 10 -22.60 12.73 17.58
N GLN A 11 -22.52 13.54 18.64
CA GLN A 11 -21.37 14.44 18.87
C GLN A 11 -20.05 13.70 19.07
N ASN A 12 -20.08 12.50 19.68
CA ASN A 12 -18.87 11.68 19.84
C ASN A 12 -18.38 11.13 18.48
N THR A 13 -19.31 10.73 17.61
CA THR A 13 -18.97 10.17 16.29
C THR A 13 -18.34 11.22 15.38
N ASP A 14 -18.87 12.44 15.33
CA ASP A 14 -18.31 13.52 14.53
C ASP A 14 -16.88 13.88 14.97
N VAL A 15 -16.64 13.96 16.28
CA VAL A 15 -15.28 14.19 16.82
C VAL A 15 -14.32 13.06 16.42
N MET A 16 -14.75 11.79 16.48
CA MET A 16 -13.94 10.66 16.02
C MET A 16 -13.64 10.74 14.52
N VAL A 17 -14.60 11.19 13.70
CA VAL A 17 -14.41 11.39 12.26
C VAL A 17 -13.37 12.47 12.02
N GLU A 18 -13.47 13.63 12.67
CA GLU A 18 -12.47 14.71 12.49
C GLU A 18 -11.07 14.30 12.94
N LEU A 19 -10.95 13.61 14.07
CA LEU A 19 -9.66 13.06 14.53
C LEU A 19 -9.10 12.03 13.55
N GLY A 20 -9.97 11.17 12.98
CA GLY A 20 -9.58 10.21 11.96
C GLY A 20 -9.10 10.89 10.67
N VAL A 21 -9.77 11.96 10.25
CA VAL A 21 -9.35 12.78 9.09
C VAL A 21 -8.01 13.44 9.36
N ASN A 22 -7.79 13.97 10.55
CA ASN A 22 -6.49 14.55 10.93
C ASN A 22 -5.37 13.49 10.91
N ALA A 23 -5.64 12.29 11.41
CA ALA A 23 -4.69 11.18 11.36
C ALA A 23 -4.37 10.78 9.90
N TYR A 24 -5.39 10.69 9.04
CA TYR A 24 -5.22 10.44 7.61
C TYR A 24 -4.35 11.50 6.93
N GLN A 25 -4.59 12.79 7.21
CA GLN A 25 -3.80 13.89 6.64
C GLN A 25 -2.33 13.86 7.11
N LYS A 26 -2.06 13.32 8.30
CA LYS A 26 -0.71 13.08 8.83
C LYS A 26 -0.08 11.77 8.33
N ASN A 27 -0.74 11.05 7.42
CA ASN A 27 -0.36 9.73 6.92
C ASN A 27 -0.31 8.62 7.99
N ASP A 28 -0.92 8.83 9.16
CA ASP A 28 -1.09 7.80 10.19
C ASP A 28 -2.34 6.98 9.88
N PHE A 29 -2.24 6.12 8.86
CA PHE A 29 -3.36 5.34 8.36
C PHE A 29 -3.82 4.28 9.37
N GLY A 30 -2.91 3.75 10.20
CA GLY A 30 -3.24 2.81 11.28
C GLY A 30 -4.16 3.45 12.32
N LYS A 31 -3.80 4.64 12.82
CA LYS A 31 -4.66 5.39 13.75
C LYS A 31 -5.96 5.83 13.10
N ALA A 32 -5.91 6.32 11.85
CA ALA A 32 -7.11 6.69 11.11
C ALA A 32 -8.08 5.51 10.99
N HIS A 33 -7.58 4.31 10.68
CA HIS A 33 -8.38 3.09 10.58
C HIS A 33 -9.06 2.76 11.90
N LEU A 34 -8.34 2.82 13.03
CA LEU A 34 -8.92 2.56 14.35
C LEU A 34 -10.04 3.54 14.70
N LEU A 35 -9.86 4.83 14.41
CA LEU A 35 -10.86 5.86 14.68
C LEU A 35 -12.10 5.69 13.79
N PHE A 36 -11.90 5.52 12.48
CA PHE A 36 -13.01 5.32 11.55
C PHE A 36 -13.76 4.01 11.77
N LYS A 37 -13.06 2.93 12.11
CA LYS A 37 -13.69 1.63 12.46
C LYS A 37 -14.55 1.71 13.71
N LYS A 38 -14.21 2.58 14.68
CA LYS A 38 -15.08 2.87 15.82
C LYS A 38 -16.27 3.72 15.41
N ALA A 39 -16.04 4.78 14.64
CA ALA A 39 -17.09 5.68 14.17
C ALA A 39 -18.15 4.95 13.35
N ILE A 40 -17.76 4.09 12.39
CA ILE A 40 -18.69 3.38 11.49
C ILE A 40 -19.61 2.40 12.23
N LYS A 41 -19.20 1.91 13.41
CA LYS A 41 -20.01 1.04 14.27
C LYS A 41 -21.12 1.80 14.99
N ILE A 42 -20.94 3.11 15.21
CA ILE A 42 -21.90 3.95 15.91
C ILE A 42 -22.86 4.56 14.90
N ASP A 43 -22.33 5.22 13.87
CA ASP A 43 -23.10 5.74 12.75
C ASP A 43 -22.32 5.57 11.45
N SER A 44 -22.90 4.82 10.51
CA SER A 44 -22.31 4.55 9.20
C SER A 44 -22.90 5.41 8.08
N SER A 45 -23.83 6.31 8.38
CA SER A 45 -24.63 7.02 7.39
C SER A 45 -23.85 8.16 6.72
N THR A 46 -22.90 8.76 7.43
CA THR A 46 -22.16 9.95 7.03
C THR A 46 -21.23 9.69 5.84
N LEU A 47 -21.47 10.42 4.75
CA LEU A 47 -20.67 10.38 3.52
C LEU A 47 -19.18 10.67 3.76
N LYS A 48 -18.86 11.65 4.60
CA LYS A 48 -17.47 12.00 4.97
C LYS A 48 -16.73 10.84 5.61
N LEU A 49 -17.37 10.17 6.57
CA LEU A 49 -16.81 8.99 7.22
C LEU A 49 -16.57 7.87 6.20
N GLN A 50 -17.57 7.55 5.37
CA GLN A 50 -17.43 6.50 4.34
C GLN A 50 -16.29 6.81 3.35
N PHE A 51 -16.18 8.07 2.90
CA PHE A 51 -15.13 8.50 1.98
C PHE A 51 -13.75 8.34 2.59
N TYR A 52 -13.49 8.99 3.73
CA TYR A 52 -12.17 8.93 4.35
C TYR A 52 -11.81 7.54 4.84
N TYR A 53 -12.79 6.75 5.32
CA TYR A 53 -12.51 5.38 5.70
C TYR A 53 -12.12 4.52 4.49
N GLY A 54 -12.85 4.65 3.38
CA GLY A 54 -12.49 3.99 2.13
C GLY A 54 -11.10 4.38 1.62
N LEU A 55 -10.71 5.66 1.73
CA LEU A 55 -9.35 6.09 1.41
C LEU A 55 -8.30 5.49 2.35
N THR A 56 -8.56 5.46 3.65
CA THR A 56 -7.67 4.83 4.62
C THR A 56 -7.49 3.34 4.33
N LEU A 57 -8.57 2.62 4.03
CA LEU A 57 -8.53 1.20 3.67
C LEU A 57 -7.73 0.98 2.38
N LEU A 58 -7.90 1.85 1.38
CA LEU A 58 -7.09 1.83 0.15
C LEU A 58 -5.59 2.02 0.46
N LYS A 59 -5.25 2.89 1.42
CA LYS A 59 -3.87 3.11 1.87
C LYS A 59 -3.29 1.95 2.67
N LEU A 60 -4.15 1.16 3.31
CA LEU A 60 -3.80 -0.06 4.02
C LEU A 60 -3.92 -1.31 3.15
N HIS A 61 -4.11 -1.15 1.84
CA HIS A 61 -4.25 -2.23 0.86
C HIS A 61 -5.44 -3.17 1.09
N ASP A 62 -6.43 -2.76 1.89
CA ASP A 62 -7.70 -3.45 2.05
C ASP A 62 -8.67 -3.00 0.94
N TYR A 63 -8.44 -3.53 -0.27
CA TYR A 63 -9.13 -3.07 -1.48
C TYR A 63 -10.62 -3.44 -1.49
N ASN A 64 -10.99 -4.57 -0.89
CA ASN A 64 -12.38 -5.05 -0.84
C ASN A 64 -13.25 -4.10 -0.02
N ASP A 65 -12.85 -3.79 1.21
CA ASP A 65 -13.60 -2.88 2.07
C ASP A 65 -13.51 -1.45 1.54
N ALA A 66 -12.36 -1.03 1.00
CA ALA A 66 -12.22 0.28 0.35
C ALA A 66 -13.26 0.47 -0.78
N LYS A 67 -13.42 -0.54 -1.65
CA LYS A 67 -14.42 -0.54 -2.71
C LYS A 67 -15.83 -0.52 -2.17
N TYR A 68 -16.13 -1.24 -1.10
CA TYR A 68 -17.44 -1.21 -0.47
C TYR A 68 -17.83 0.21 -0.02
N TYR A 69 -16.97 0.88 0.75
CA TYR A 69 -17.28 2.21 1.28
C TYR A 69 -17.27 3.30 0.21
N LEU A 70 -16.29 3.32 -0.69
CA LEU A 70 -16.25 4.30 -1.78
C LEU A 70 -17.40 4.11 -2.79
N LYS A 71 -17.86 2.88 -3.00
CA LYS A 71 -19.05 2.62 -3.83
C LYS A 71 -20.30 3.28 -3.26
N LYS A 72 -20.48 3.25 -1.92
CA LYS A 72 -21.58 3.98 -1.27
C LYS A 72 -21.47 5.49 -1.46
N VAL A 73 -20.25 6.02 -1.43
CA VAL A 73 -20.00 7.46 -1.66
C VAL A 73 -20.45 7.87 -3.06
N VAL A 74 -19.99 7.18 -4.11
CA VAL A 74 -20.37 7.53 -5.50
C VAL A 74 -21.85 7.26 -5.80
N GLN A 75 -22.51 6.35 -5.06
CA GLN A 75 -23.95 6.12 -5.20
C GLN A 75 -24.79 7.23 -4.57
N LYS A 76 -24.36 7.74 -3.41
CA LYS A 76 -25.05 8.82 -2.68
C LYS A 76 -24.68 10.21 -3.20
N ASP A 77 -23.51 10.37 -3.81
CA ASP A 77 -23.06 11.58 -4.48
C ASP A 77 -22.73 11.30 -5.96
N PRO A 78 -23.73 10.98 -6.80
CA PRO A 78 -23.51 10.61 -8.20
C PRO A 78 -22.95 11.76 -9.05
N SER A 79 -23.18 13.01 -8.64
CA SER A 79 -22.61 14.21 -9.27
C SER A 79 -21.16 14.51 -8.86
N GLY A 80 -20.68 13.92 -7.76
CA GLY A 80 -19.42 14.27 -7.14
C GLY A 80 -19.41 15.70 -6.58
N ARG A 81 -20.55 16.21 -6.09
CA ARG A 81 -20.65 17.58 -5.56
C ARG A 81 -19.99 17.71 -4.19
N ILE A 82 -20.01 16.64 -3.40
CA ILE A 82 -19.48 16.60 -2.03
C ILE A 82 -18.07 16.01 -2.05
N PHE A 83 -17.86 14.90 -2.76
CA PHE A 83 -16.57 14.23 -2.90
C PHE A 83 -16.25 13.98 -4.38
N PRO A 84 -15.85 15.01 -5.13
CA PRO A 84 -15.54 14.88 -6.56
C PRO A 84 -14.40 13.89 -6.86
N GLU A 85 -13.54 13.66 -5.88
CA GLU A 85 -12.44 12.70 -5.95
C GLU A 85 -12.91 11.23 -5.86
N ALA A 86 -14.10 10.96 -5.33
CA ALA A 86 -14.58 9.59 -5.10
C ALA A 86 -14.64 8.77 -6.41
N SER A 87 -15.03 9.39 -7.52
CA SER A 87 -15.02 8.75 -8.84
C SER A 87 -13.60 8.36 -9.27
N TYR A 88 -12.59 9.18 -8.97
CA TYR A 88 -11.20 8.81 -9.27
C TYR A 88 -10.76 7.58 -8.48
N TYR A 89 -11.01 7.55 -7.17
CA TYR A 89 -10.62 6.41 -6.33
C TYR A 89 -11.40 5.13 -6.64
N MET A 90 -12.67 5.23 -7.02
CA MET A 90 -13.42 4.10 -7.56
C MET A 90 -12.83 3.57 -8.87
N GLY A 91 -12.36 4.46 -9.75
CA GLY A 91 -11.64 4.07 -10.95
C GLY A 91 -10.35 3.31 -10.63
N VAL A 92 -9.59 3.75 -9.62
CA VAL A 92 -8.39 3.04 -9.14
C VAL A 92 -8.73 1.63 -8.65
N LEU A 93 -9.78 1.48 -7.84
CA LEU A 93 -10.21 0.18 -7.31
C LEU A 93 -10.69 -0.76 -8.42
N TYR A 94 -11.49 -0.27 -9.37
CA TYR A 94 -11.87 -1.09 -10.53
C TYR A 94 -10.66 -1.52 -11.36
N LYS A 95 -9.65 -0.66 -11.50
CA LYS A 95 -8.42 -1.01 -12.22
C LYS A 95 -7.63 -2.10 -11.49
N LEU A 96 -7.54 -2.03 -10.16
CA LEU A 96 -6.88 -3.05 -9.34
C LEU A 96 -7.57 -4.42 -9.44
N ASP A 97 -8.90 -4.41 -9.58
CA ASP A 97 -9.71 -5.61 -9.80
C ASP A 97 -9.75 -6.06 -11.29
N HIS A 98 -8.91 -5.48 -12.15
CA HIS A 98 -8.85 -5.75 -13.60
C HIS A 98 -10.17 -5.43 -14.35
N GLU A 99 -11.11 -4.72 -13.72
CA GLU A 99 -12.36 -4.26 -14.32
C GLU A 99 -12.15 -2.96 -15.11
N TYR A 100 -11.30 -3.02 -16.15
CA TYR A 100 -10.81 -1.84 -16.88
C TYR A 100 -11.92 -0.99 -17.51
N ASP A 101 -13.00 -1.60 -18.01
CA ASP A 101 -14.15 -0.86 -18.55
C ASP A 101 -14.82 0.04 -17.51
N LYS A 102 -15.03 -0.49 -16.30
CA LYS A 102 -15.60 0.25 -15.17
C LYS A 102 -14.63 1.31 -14.69
N ALA A 103 -13.34 1.00 -14.64
CA ALA A 103 -12.30 1.96 -14.31
C ALA A 103 -12.32 3.18 -15.25
N ILE A 104 -12.35 2.94 -16.57
CA ILE A 104 -12.42 4.00 -17.59
C ILE A 104 -13.67 4.87 -17.39
N LYS A 105 -14.83 4.27 -17.09
CA LYS A 105 -16.08 5.01 -16.84
C LYS A 105 -15.93 5.98 -15.66
N GLU A 106 -15.40 5.51 -14.54
CA GLU A 106 -15.23 6.34 -13.34
C GLU A 106 -14.13 7.40 -13.51
N PHE A 107 -13.03 7.08 -14.19
CA PHE A 107 -12.01 8.08 -14.54
C PHE A 107 -12.53 9.14 -15.51
N LYS A 108 -13.42 8.78 -16.45
CA LYS A 108 -14.07 9.77 -17.33
C LYS A 108 -14.94 10.74 -16.53
N LYS A 109 -15.72 10.25 -15.55
CA LYS A 109 -16.49 11.11 -14.64
C LYS A 109 -15.59 12.06 -13.86
N SER A 110 -14.52 11.55 -13.25
CA SER A 110 -13.57 12.38 -12.52
C SER A 110 -12.91 13.42 -13.43
N LYS A 111 -12.42 13.02 -14.60
CA LYS A 111 -11.83 13.94 -15.59
C LYS A 111 -12.82 15.03 -16.02
N ALA A 112 -14.09 14.68 -16.24
CA ALA A 112 -15.13 15.64 -16.61
C ALA A 112 -15.39 16.64 -15.47
N HIS A 113 -15.47 16.17 -14.22
CA HIS A 113 -15.67 17.04 -13.05
C HIS A 113 -14.54 18.06 -12.91
N PHE A 114 -13.29 17.64 -13.07
CA PHE A 114 -12.12 18.52 -12.97
C PHE A 114 -11.72 19.19 -14.29
N MET A 115 -12.59 19.22 -15.31
CA MET A 115 -12.23 19.72 -16.65
C MET A 115 -11.94 21.22 -16.71
N ALA A 116 -12.52 22.01 -15.80
CA ALA A 116 -12.27 23.44 -15.70
C ALA A 116 -10.81 23.74 -15.30
N ASP A 117 -10.23 22.92 -14.43
CA ASP A 117 -8.80 22.97 -14.09
C ASP A 117 -8.07 21.74 -14.65
N LYS A 118 -7.67 21.85 -15.92
CA LYS A 118 -6.88 20.82 -16.61
C LYS A 118 -5.49 20.61 -16.00
N LYS A 119 -5.02 21.51 -15.12
CA LYS A 119 -3.73 21.38 -14.43
C LYS A 119 -3.86 20.61 -13.11
N SER A 120 -5.06 20.47 -12.58
CA SER A 120 -5.37 19.72 -11.35
C SER A 120 -4.81 18.29 -11.39
N TYR A 121 -4.49 17.79 -10.20
CA TYR A 121 -4.02 16.42 -10.03
C TYR A 121 -4.99 15.39 -10.62
N TYR A 122 -6.28 15.48 -10.26
CA TYR A 122 -7.28 14.49 -10.66
C TYR A 122 -7.61 14.53 -12.15
N TYR A 123 -7.58 15.69 -12.81
CA TYR A 123 -7.74 15.75 -14.28
C TYR A 123 -6.62 15.00 -15.00
N LYS A 124 -5.36 15.35 -14.69
CA LYS A 124 -4.18 14.75 -15.32
C LYS A 124 -4.11 13.26 -15.03
N LYS A 125 -4.28 12.89 -13.76
CA LYS A 125 -4.19 11.51 -13.30
C LYS A 125 -5.29 10.66 -13.93
N SER A 126 -6.55 11.11 -13.92
CA SER A 126 -7.65 10.39 -14.59
C SER A 126 -7.42 10.22 -16.09
N SER A 127 -6.91 11.24 -16.79
CA SER A 127 -6.59 11.11 -18.22
C SER A 127 -5.51 10.07 -18.48
N ARG A 128 -4.47 10.00 -17.62
CA ARG A 128 -3.43 8.99 -17.72
C ARG A 128 -3.96 7.59 -17.43
N GLU A 129 -4.79 7.45 -16.40
CA GLU A 129 -5.35 6.14 -16.02
C GLU A 129 -6.33 5.60 -17.07
N ILE A 130 -7.07 6.47 -17.78
CA ILE A 130 -7.87 6.06 -18.94
C ILE A 130 -6.97 5.43 -20.01
N ASN A 131 -5.89 6.10 -20.40
CA ASN A 131 -4.96 5.59 -21.41
C ASN A 131 -4.29 4.30 -20.94
N SER A 132 -3.89 4.21 -19.67
CA SER A 132 -3.31 3.00 -19.08
C SER A 132 -4.28 1.83 -19.07
N SER A 133 -5.56 2.08 -18.78
CA SER A 133 -6.59 1.04 -18.77
C SER A 133 -6.90 0.54 -20.19
N ILE A 134 -6.97 1.45 -21.17
CA ILE A 134 -7.12 1.09 -22.60
C ILE A 134 -5.91 0.27 -23.07
N TYR A 135 -4.70 0.67 -22.67
CA TYR A 135 -3.49 -0.08 -22.99
C TYR A 135 -3.58 -1.50 -22.43
N ALA A 136 -3.91 -1.66 -21.15
CA ALA A 136 -4.04 -2.97 -20.50
C ALA A 136 -5.07 -3.85 -21.23
N MET A 137 -6.25 -3.32 -21.58
CA MET A 137 -7.27 -4.05 -22.33
C MET A 137 -6.79 -4.51 -23.70
N ARG A 138 -6.01 -3.69 -24.41
CA ARG A 138 -5.50 -4.03 -25.75
C ARG A 138 -4.44 -5.13 -25.71
N HIS A 139 -3.70 -5.24 -24.61
CA HIS A 139 -2.59 -6.17 -24.45
C HIS A 139 -2.94 -7.34 -23.51
N GLN A 140 -4.23 -7.56 -23.24
CA GLN A 140 -4.67 -8.68 -22.38
C GLN A 140 -4.27 -10.06 -22.93
N ASN A 141 -4.06 -10.15 -24.24
CA ASN A 141 -3.63 -11.37 -24.93
C ASN A 141 -2.11 -11.44 -25.13
N ASP A 142 -1.37 -10.37 -24.81
CA ASP A 142 0.10 -10.34 -24.86
C ASP A 142 0.71 -10.86 -23.55
N VAL A 143 -0.14 -11.36 -22.65
CA VAL A 143 0.26 -11.92 -21.37
C VAL A 143 0.89 -13.28 -21.62
N ILE A 144 2.18 -13.38 -21.33
CA ILE A 144 2.87 -14.67 -21.27
C ILE A 144 2.35 -15.40 -20.04
N ASP A 145 1.86 -16.63 -20.21
CA ASP A 145 1.47 -17.50 -19.11
C ASP A 145 2.72 -17.96 -18.35
N ILE A 146 3.17 -17.11 -17.41
CA ILE A 146 4.25 -17.42 -16.49
C ILE A 146 3.61 -17.85 -15.18
N GLN A 147 3.83 -19.11 -14.82
CA GLN A 147 3.45 -19.60 -13.51
C GLN A 147 4.40 -19.02 -12.46
N VAL A 148 3.86 -18.11 -11.65
CA VAL A 148 4.59 -17.53 -10.52
C VAL A 148 4.26 -18.34 -9.27
N PHE A 149 5.27 -18.99 -8.72
CA PHE A 149 5.17 -19.73 -7.46
C PHE A 149 5.81 -18.92 -6.34
N GLN A 150 5.25 -19.03 -5.14
CA GLN A 150 5.93 -18.56 -3.95
C GLN A 150 7.23 -19.36 -3.76
N ALA A 151 8.34 -18.66 -3.54
CA ALA A 151 9.61 -19.31 -3.22
C ALA A 151 9.45 -20.19 -1.96
N HIS A 152 10.10 -21.36 -1.96
CA HIS A 152 10.02 -22.31 -0.85
C HIS A 152 10.45 -21.69 0.49
N GLY A 153 9.81 -22.13 1.58
CA GLY A 153 10.08 -21.68 2.95
C GLY A 153 9.35 -20.39 3.35
N ASN A 154 9.55 -19.94 4.59
CA ASN A 154 9.06 -18.65 5.11
C ASN A 154 9.95 -17.48 4.65
N VAL A 155 10.23 -17.41 3.34
CA VAL A 155 10.92 -16.24 2.76
C VAL A 155 10.00 -15.04 2.93
N ASN A 156 8.80 -15.11 2.36
CA ASN A 156 7.78 -14.07 2.46
C ASN A 156 7.14 -14.13 3.85
N GLY A 157 7.58 -13.26 4.76
CA GLY A 157 7.00 -13.08 6.08
C GLY A 157 5.86 -12.06 6.09
N ASN A 158 5.47 -11.62 7.29
CA ASN A 158 4.47 -10.57 7.48
C ASN A 158 5.01 -9.15 7.25
N ASN A 159 6.33 -9.02 7.12
CA ASN A 159 7.03 -7.75 7.03
C ASN A 159 7.67 -7.60 5.63
N ALA A 160 8.75 -6.82 5.51
CA ALA A 160 9.36 -6.53 4.23
C ALA A 160 10.49 -7.51 3.92
N GLU A 161 10.42 -8.14 2.74
CA GLU A 161 11.53 -8.80 2.07
C GLU A 161 11.91 -8.07 0.78
N PHE A 162 13.21 -7.92 0.54
CA PHE A 162 13.72 -7.14 -0.60
C PHE A 162 15.16 -7.50 -0.95
N ALA A 163 15.67 -6.93 -2.05
CA ALA A 163 17.01 -7.16 -2.56
C ALA A 163 17.38 -8.65 -2.72
N GLY A 164 16.41 -9.43 -3.21
CA GLY A 164 16.59 -10.85 -3.51
C GLY A 164 17.45 -11.06 -4.74
N PHE A 165 18.43 -11.97 -4.66
CA PHE A 165 19.19 -12.43 -5.81
C PHE A 165 19.61 -13.90 -5.64
N GLU A 166 19.72 -14.61 -6.76
CA GLU A 166 20.15 -16.00 -6.79
C GLU A 166 21.66 -16.07 -7.06
N GLN A 167 22.35 -16.94 -6.31
CA GLN A 167 23.75 -17.25 -6.54
C GLN A 167 24.01 -18.73 -6.23
N ASP A 168 24.44 -19.47 -7.25
CA ASP A 168 24.83 -20.88 -7.17
C ASP A 168 23.76 -21.81 -6.56
N GLY A 169 22.50 -21.63 -6.95
CA GLY A 169 21.32 -22.35 -6.47
C GLY A 169 20.84 -21.91 -5.08
N GLU A 170 21.35 -20.81 -4.55
CA GLU A 170 20.96 -20.27 -3.24
C GLU A 170 20.36 -18.87 -3.41
N LEU A 171 19.22 -18.62 -2.74
CA LEU A 171 18.57 -17.31 -2.78
C LEU A 171 19.04 -16.49 -1.57
N TYR A 172 19.68 -15.36 -1.85
CA TYR A 172 20.03 -14.37 -0.85
C TYR A 172 18.99 -13.26 -0.88
N PHE A 173 18.54 -12.81 0.29
CA PHE A 173 17.55 -11.76 0.39
C PHE A 173 17.70 -10.98 1.69
N THR A 174 17.21 -9.76 1.71
CA THR A 174 17.11 -8.96 2.93
C THR A 174 15.69 -9.08 3.48
N ALA A 175 15.55 -9.21 4.79
CA ALA A 175 14.25 -9.17 5.45
C ALA A 175 14.30 -8.36 6.75
N VAL A 176 13.18 -7.72 7.08
CA VAL A 176 12.91 -7.16 8.41
C VAL A 176 11.95 -8.12 9.11
N LYS A 177 12.45 -9.10 9.87
CA LYS A 177 11.58 -10.08 10.57
C LYS A 177 11.04 -9.49 11.87
N GLU A 178 11.06 -10.22 12.98
CA GLU A 178 10.58 -9.73 14.29
C GLU A 178 11.48 -8.63 14.90
N GLU A 179 12.63 -8.36 14.28
CA GLU A 179 13.61 -7.38 14.75
C GLU A 179 13.45 -6.00 14.12
N LYS A 180 13.96 -4.98 14.83
CA LYS A 180 13.99 -3.59 14.38
C LYS A 180 14.91 -3.39 13.15
N TYR A 181 15.90 -4.24 12.95
CA TYR A 181 16.94 -4.07 11.94
C TYR A 181 16.76 -5.02 10.76
N ALA A 182 17.07 -4.52 9.57
CA ALA A 182 17.10 -5.35 8.37
C ALA A 182 18.32 -6.26 8.40
N LYS A 183 18.12 -7.52 8.05
CA LYS A 183 19.15 -8.56 8.04
C LYS A 183 19.16 -9.29 6.70
N ILE A 184 20.33 -9.77 6.31
CA ILE A 184 20.52 -10.57 5.10
C ILE A 184 20.42 -12.05 5.47
N TYR A 185 19.60 -12.78 4.72
CA TYR A 185 19.34 -14.19 4.87
C TYR A 185 19.73 -14.94 3.59
N LYS A 186 19.93 -16.24 3.73
CA LYS A 186 20.12 -17.18 2.64
C LYS A 186 19.09 -18.30 2.76
N LEU A 187 18.35 -18.57 1.69
CA LEU A 187 17.62 -19.81 1.49
C LEU A 187 18.54 -20.78 0.76
N ASN A 188 18.95 -21.85 1.45
CA ASN A 188 19.84 -22.86 0.90
C ASN A 188 19.09 -23.84 -0.03
N ARG A 189 19.84 -24.73 -0.70
CA ARG A 189 19.29 -25.75 -1.62
C ARG A 189 18.36 -26.79 -0.94
N ASN A 190 18.38 -26.86 0.40
CA ASN A 190 17.50 -27.71 1.20
C ASN A 190 16.22 -26.97 1.65
N ASN A 191 15.97 -25.77 1.13
CA ASN A 191 14.86 -24.90 1.50
C ASN A 191 14.89 -24.40 2.96
N GLU A 192 16.07 -24.32 3.56
CA GLU A 192 16.24 -23.80 4.92
C GLU A 192 16.73 -22.34 4.86
N ILE A 193 16.12 -21.49 5.68
CA ILE A 193 16.50 -20.07 5.79
C ILE A 193 17.53 -19.93 6.91
N GLN A 194 18.66 -19.33 6.58
CA GLN A 194 19.77 -19.07 7.49
C GLN A 194 20.09 -17.58 7.50
N GLU A 195 20.25 -16.99 8.69
CA GLU A 195 20.79 -15.64 8.83
C GLU A 195 22.29 -15.66 8.46
N LEU A 196 22.76 -14.66 7.70
CA LEU A 196 24.19 -14.51 7.47
C LEU A 196 24.93 -14.12 8.75
N ASP A 197 26.23 -14.41 8.79
CA ASP A 197 27.10 -14.19 9.94
C ASP A 197 26.94 -12.79 10.60
N PRO A 198 26.98 -12.66 11.93
CA PRO A 198 26.88 -11.37 12.63
C PRO A 198 27.89 -10.29 12.19
N ILE A 199 29.02 -10.67 11.59
CA ILE A 199 29.98 -9.74 10.98
C ILE A 199 29.29 -8.98 9.82
N ILE A 200 28.42 -9.64 9.07
CA ILE A 200 27.56 -9.05 8.04
C ILE A 200 26.29 -8.48 8.68
N ASN A 201 25.60 -9.27 9.50
CA ASN A 201 24.36 -8.89 10.20
C ASN A 201 24.64 -8.30 11.58
N HIS A 202 25.32 -7.15 11.61
CA HIS A 202 25.61 -6.50 12.88
C HIS A 202 24.29 -6.10 13.60
N PRO A 203 24.09 -6.47 14.87
CA PRO A 203 22.79 -6.37 15.56
C PRO A 203 22.31 -4.93 15.84
N LEU A 204 23.16 -3.93 15.62
CA LEU A 204 22.87 -2.51 15.82
C LEU A 204 22.71 -1.70 14.52
N PHE A 205 22.74 -2.35 13.36
CA PHE A 205 22.63 -1.68 12.07
C PHE A 205 21.66 -2.39 11.15
N HIS A 206 21.07 -1.65 10.21
CA HIS A 206 20.39 -2.24 9.07
C HIS A 206 21.44 -2.74 8.07
N ASN A 207 21.37 -4.02 7.71
CA ASN A 207 22.26 -4.66 6.74
C ASN A 207 21.41 -5.20 5.58
N ALA A 208 21.74 -4.80 4.35
CA ALA A 208 20.89 -5.03 3.20
C ALA A 208 21.69 -5.05 1.88
N ASN A 209 20.99 -5.30 0.76
CA ASN A 209 21.54 -5.15 -0.60
C ASN A 209 22.83 -5.95 -0.81
N GLY A 210 22.80 -7.22 -0.37
CA GLY A 210 23.91 -8.14 -0.56
C GLY A 210 24.19 -8.38 -2.05
N ALA A 211 25.46 -8.58 -2.40
CA ALA A 211 25.88 -9.06 -3.71
C ALA A 211 27.28 -9.67 -3.62
N PHE A 212 27.56 -10.70 -4.39
CA PHE A 212 28.93 -11.18 -4.54
C PHE A 212 29.69 -10.36 -5.58
N SER A 213 30.98 -10.12 -5.34
CA SER A 213 31.88 -9.65 -6.38
C SER A 213 31.93 -10.64 -7.54
N ARG A 214 32.27 -10.18 -8.75
CA ARG A 214 32.32 -11.04 -9.95
C ARG A 214 33.18 -12.30 -9.78
N ASN A 215 34.26 -12.19 -9.02
CA ASN A 215 35.18 -13.31 -8.70
C ASN A 215 34.82 -14.05 -7.40
N LYS A 216 33.68 -13.71 -6.77
CA LYS A 216 33.16 -14.28 -5.51
C LYS A 216 34.13 -14.22 -4.33
N GLN A 217 35.12 -13.34 -4.38
CA GLN A 217 36.08 -13.15 -3.28
C GLN A 217 35.52 -12.25 -2.16
N HIS A 218 34.58 -11.38 -2.48
CA HIS A 218 34.00 -10.43 -1.54
C HIS A 218 32.48 -10.52 -1.58
N PHE A 219 31.86 -10.43 -0.41
CA PHE A 219 30.43 -10.17 -0.27
C PHE A 219 30.23 -8.69 0.06
N LEU A 220 29.65 -7.95 -0.89
CA LEU A 220 29.34 -6.53 -0.79
C LEU A 220 27.94 -6.36 -0.19
N PHE A 221 27.76 -5.39 0.69
CA PHE A 221 26.45 -5.10 1.28
C PHE A 221 26.38 -3.65 1.77
N SER A 222 25.17 -3.09 1.88
CA SER A 222 24.95 -1.79 2.52
C SER A 222 24.76 -1.98 4.02
N ARG A 223 25.39 -1.10 4.82
CA ARG A 223 25.16 -0.99 6.27
C ARG A 223 24.75 0.43 6.62
N CYS A 224 23.61 0.58 7.29
CA CYS A 224 23.06 1.88 7.69
C CYS A 224 22.76 1.94 9.20
N ASP A 225 23.01 3.08 9.82
CA ASP A 225 22.54 3.38 11.17
C ASP A 225 21.04 3.73 11.18
N THR A 226 20.47 3.99 12.37
CA THR A 226 19.04 4.30 12.52
C THR A 226 18.64 5.68 12.01
N ILE A 227 19.59 6.53 11.65
CA ILE A 227 19.34 7.89 11.13
C ILE A 227 19.64 8.01 9.64
N GLY A 228 20.00 6.90 8.98
CA GLY A 228 20.13 6.80 7.53
C GLY A 228 21.53 7.04 6.98
N HIS A 229 22.58 7.05 7.80
CA HIS A 229 23.95 7.09 7.29
C HIS A 229 24.37 5.70 6.84
N CYS A 230 24.54 5.54 5.52
CA CYS A 230 24.84 4.26 4.90
C CYS A 230 26.26 4.19 4.33
N LYS A 231 26.90 3.03 4.44
CA LYS A 231 28.17 2.71 3.79
C LYS A 231 28.08 1.38 3.06
N ILE A 232 28.83 1.25 1.96
CA ILE A 232 29.05 -0.05 1.32
C ILE A 232 30.20 -0.74 2.04
N MET A 233 29.90 -1.93 2.55
CA MET A 233 30.80 -2.82 3.24
C MET A 233 31.18 -3.97 2.31
N TYR A 234 32.31 -4.61 2.58
CA TYR A 234 32.69 -5.84 1.91
C TYR A 234 33.35 -6.80 2.90
N THR A 235 33.12 -8.10 2.74
CA THR A 235 33.86 -9.12 3.48
C THR A 235 35.22 -9.35 2.83
N LYS A 236 36.26 -9.57 3.64
CA LYS A 236 37.53 -10.14 3.20
C LYS A 236 37.59 -11.58 3.70
N LYS A 237 38.12 -12.49 2.87
CA LYS A 237 38.51 -13.82 3.32
C LYS A 237 39.62 -13.74 4.38
#